data_AF-A0A1F3ECZ9-F1
#
_entry.id   AF-A0A1F3ECZ9-F1
#
_cell.length_a   1.000
_cell.length_b   1.000
_cell.length_c   1.000
_cell.angle_alpha   90.00
_cell.angle_beta   90.00
_cell.angle_gamma   90.00
#
_symmetry.space_group_name_H-M   'P 1'
#
loop_
_entity.id
_entity.type
_entity.pdbx_description
1 polymer ?
#
loop_
_entity_poly.entity_id
_entity_poly.type
_entity_poly.pdbx_seq_one_letter_code
_entity_poly.pdbx_strand_id
1 'polypeptide(L)'
;MIKKVLGTLTIVALIYSCGTKQEKAENTIEKIKIEDLMANIDNYIDTDIAIGGIVNHVCAHGGKRLFLVSENSDVTIKVIPTEAFGVFNKELEGSSVYVYGIVKELRIDDAYINDLEKEMSEGVESEATHDGNHSGEEETTGIDSSQVQKIAEMRQEVAASGKGYISQYWIECNKIEAIEETGTEVVEKAVEAEK
;
A
#
# COMPACT_ATOMS: atom_id res chain seq x y z
N MET A 1 -83.26 -17.22 -8.52
CA MET A 1 -83.96 -15.93 -8.39
C MET A 1 -82.93 -14.82 -8.43
N ILE A 2 -83.14 -13.82 -9.31
CA ILE A 2 -82.60 -12.43 -9.29
C ILE A 2 -81.06 -12.30 -9.48
N LYS A 3 -80.51 -11.98 -10.67
CA LYS A 3 -80.62 -10.79 -11.57
C LYS A 3 -79.49 -9.74 -11.33
N LYS A 4 -78.84 -9.36 -12.45
CA LYS A 4 -78.10 -8.11 -12.77
C LYS A 4 -76.63 -8.05 -12.30
N VAL A 5 -75.61 -8.06 -13.18
CA VAL A 5 -75.20 -7.13 -14.26
C VAL A 5 -74.72 -5.77 -13.72
N LEU A 6 -73.51 -5.40 -14.16
CA LEU A 6 -73.01 -4.04 -14.52
C LEU A 6 -71.93 -3.42 -13.61
N GLY A 7 -70.80 -3.02 -14.21
CA GLY A 7 -69.83 -2.10 -13.59
C GLY A 7 -68.45 -1.98 -14.24
N THR A 8 -68.40 -1.48 -15.48
CA THR A 8 -67.33 -0.70 -16.16
C THR A 8 -65.98 -0.37 -15.47
N LEU A 9 -64.89 -0.73 -16.17
CA LEU A 9 -63.76 0.10 -16.68
C LEU A 9 -63.13 1.20 -15.79
N THR A 10 -61.83 1.02 -15.50
CA THR A 10 -60.85 2.13 -15.46
C THR A 10 -59.46 1.64 -15.88
N ILE A 11 -59.00 2.09 -17.04
CA ILE A 11 -57.59 2.14 -17.44
C ILE A 11 -57.04 3.46 -16.88
N VAL A 12 -55.93 3.41 -16.13
CA VAL A 12 -55.07 4.58 -15.89
C VAL A 12 -53.63 4.21 -16.23
N ALA A 13 -53.04 5.07 -17.05
CA ALA A 13 -51.77 4.93 -17.72
C ALA A 13 -50.57 5.40 -16.86
N LEU A 14 -49.40 4.82 -17.18
CA LEU A 14 -48.04 5.39 -17.24
C LEU A 14 -47.67 6.55 -16.29
N ILE A 15 -46.70 6.30 -15.40
CA ILE A 15 -45.73 7.32 -14.98
C ILE A 15 -44.31 6.73 -14.87
N TYR A 16 -43.41 7.28 -15.72
CA TYR A 16 -42.07 7.77 -15.42
C TYR A 16 -41.11 6.85 -14.63
N SER A 17 -40.07 6.34 -15.28
CA SER A 17 -38.79 7.08 -15.41
C SER A 17 -38.18 7.41 -14.05
N CYS A 18 -37.29 6.54 -13.58
CA CYS A 18 -35.95 6.97 -13.24
C CYS A 18 -35.09 5.71 -13.19
N GLY A 19 -34.17 5.58 -14.14
CA GLY A 19 -33.04 4.68 -13.96
C GLY A 19 -32.34 5.14 -12.69
N THR A 20 -32.44 4.35 -11.63
CA THR A 20 -31.54 4.49 -10.50
C THR A 20 -30.18 4.08 -11.04
N LYS A 21 -29.46 5.05 -11.62
CA LYS A 21 -28.00 5.06 -11.53
C LYS A 21 -27.75 4.91 -10.05
N GLN A 22 -27.41 3.68 -9.65
CA GLN A 22 -26.77 3.40 -8.40
C GLN A 22 -25.48 4.22 -8.48
N GLU A 23 -25.53 5.47 -8.02
CA GLU A 23 -24.32 6.17 -7.61
C GLU A 23 -23.76 5.32 -6.49
N LYS A 24 -22.78 4.51 -6.90
CA LYS A 24 -21.87 3.80 -6.03
C LYS A 24 -21.33 4.87 -5.09
N ALA A 25 -21.77 4.87 -3.83
CA ALA A 25 -21.24 5.74 -2.81
C ALA A 25 -19.73 5.51 -2.80
N GLU A 26 -19.00 6.47 -3.36
CA GLU A 26 -17.56 6.43 -3.44
C GLU A 26 -17.08 6.72 -2.03
N ASN A 27 -16.79 5.66 -1.28
CA ASN A 27 -16.17 5.76 0.03
C ASN A 27 -14.79 6.38 -0.21
N THR A 28 -14.71 7.70 -0.05
CA THR A 28 -13.48 8.45 -0.33
C THR A 28 -12.55 8.20 0.85
N ILE A 29 -11.61 7.28 0.67
CA ILE A 29 -10.54 7.04 1.64
C ILE A 29 -9.69 8.32 1.71
N GLU A 30 -9.48 8.83 2.92
CA GLU A 30 -8.66 10.02 3.13
C GLU A 30 -7.21 9.75 2.71
N LYS A 31 -6.60 10.71 2.01
CA LYS A 31 -5.22 10.63 1.54
C LYS A 31 -4.29 11.16 2.63
N ILE A 32 -3.42 10.30 3.13
CA ILE A 32 -2.53 10.54 4.26
C ILE A 32 -1.10 10.73 3.73
N LYS A 33 -0.30 11.58 4.38
CA LYS A 33 1.13 11.71 4.07
C LYS A 33 1.91 10.57 4.71
N ILE A 34 3.01 10.17 4.07
CA ILE A 34 3.85 9.07 4.57
C ILE A 34 4.41 9.39 5.96
N GLU A 35 4.80 10.63 6.23
CA GLU A 35 5.30 11.04 7.55
C GLU A 35 4.23 10.92 8.63
N ASP A 36 3.00 11.35 8.33
CA ASP A 36 1.89 11.31 9.28
C ASP A 36 1.49 9.87 9.58
N LEU A 37 1.53 9.00 8.55
CA LEU A 37 1.35 7.56 8.71
C LEU A 37 2.44 6.98 9.62
N MET A 38 3.73 7.23 9.33
CA MET A 38 4.84 6.66 10.12
C MET A 38 4.86 7.15 11.56
N ALA A 39 4.50 8.42 11.80
CA ALA A 39 4.44 8.98 13.15
C ALA A 39 3.31 8.37 14.00
N ASN A 40 2.28 7.80 13.38
CA ASN A 40 1.06 7.33 14.04
C ASN A 40 0.67 5.90 13.59
N ILE A 41 1.63 5.10 13.15
CA ILE A 41 1.37 3.87 12.39
C ILE A 41 0.54 2.84 13.15
N ASP A 42 0.69 2.80 14.48
CA ASP A 42 -0.07 1.94 15.38
C ASP A 42 -1.59 2.13 15.25
N ASN A 43 -2.05 3.33 14.83
CA ASN A 43 -3.47 3.63 14.64
C ASN A 43 -4.02 3.13 13.30
N TYR A 44 -3.16 2.71 12.38
CA TYR A 44 -3.53 2.33 11.02
C TYR A 44 -3.35 0.83 10.74
N ILE A 45 -2.85 0.05 11.71
CA ILE A 45 -2.68 -1.40 11.53
C ILE A 45 -4.02 -2.06 11.20
N ASP A 46 -4.00 -2.92 10.18
CA ASP A 46 -5.16 -3.60 9.59
C ASP A 46 -6.26 -2.66 9.09
N THR A 47 -5.92 -1.41 8.78
CA THR A 47 -6.83 -0.39 8.25
C THR A 47 -6.52 -0.08 6.78
N ASP A 48 -7.57 0.08 5.97
CA ASP A 48 -7.46 0.59 4.60
C ASP A 48 -7.08 2.08 4.60
N ILE A 49 -6.02 2.41 3.87
CA ILE A 49 -5.48 3.77 3.74
C ILE A 49 -5.23 4.12 2.27
N ALA A 50 -5.08 5.41 2.01
CA ALA A 50 -4.53 5.93 0.76
C ALA A 50 -3.34 6.84 1.09
N ILE A 51 -2.17 6.58 0.52
CA ILE A 51 -0.98 7.41 0.72
C ILE A 51 -0.36 7.85 -0.60
N GLY A 52 0.13 9.10 -0.64
CA GLY A 52 0.85 9.65 -1.78
C GLY A 52 2.36 9.61 -1.56
N GLY A 53 3.11 9.33 -2.62
CA GLY A 53 4.57 9.42 -2.60
C GLY A 53 5.20 9.14 -3.96
N ILE A 54 6.52 9.17 -4.00
CA ILE A 54 7.32 8.87 -5.20
C ILE A 54 7.77 7.41 -5.11
N VAL A 55 7.62 6.67 -6.21
CA VAL A 55 8.13 5.30 -6.29
C VAL A 55 9.66 5.35 -6.42
N ASN A 56 10.36 4.97 -5.35
CA ASN A 56 11.82 4.96 -5.30
C ASN A 56 12.40 3.74 -6.03
N HIS A 57 11.85 2.55 -5.75
CA HIS A 57 12.34 1.30 -6.30
C HIS A 57 11.22 0.27 -6.46
N VAL A 58 11.26 -0.50 -7.54
CA VAL A 58 10.48 -1.72 -7.74
C VAL A 58 11.43 -2.89 -7.86
N CYS A 59 11.30 -3.88 -6.97
CA CYS A 59 12.23 -5.02 -6.93
C CYS A 59 12.32 -5.72 -8.29
N ALA A 60 13.54 -5.88 -8.79
CA ALA A 60 13.83 -6.48 -10.10
C ALA A 60 13.38 -7.95 -10.19
N HIS A 61 13.27 -8.62 -9.04
CA HIS A 61 12.90 -10.03 -8.90
C HIS A 61 11.37 -10.17 -8.92
N GLY A 62 10.76 -9.77 -10.03
CA GLY A 62 9.34 -10.01 -10.32
C GLY A 62 8.38 -8.95 -9.80
N GLY A 63 8.84 -7.74 -9.44
CA GLY A 63 7.95 -6.63 -9.11
C GLY A 63 7.07 -6.85 -7.88
N LYS A 64 7.48 -7.75 -6.97
CA LYS A 64 6.70 -8.14 -5.78
C LYS A 64 6.85 -7.18 -4.60
N ARG A 65 7.70 -6.16 -4.72
CA ARG A 65 7.91 -5.12 -3.71
C ARG A 65 8.13 -3.79 -4.41
N LEU A 66 7.57 -2.75 -3.81
CA LEU A 66 7.74 -1.36 -4.20
C LEU A 66 8.12 -0.57 -2.94
N PHE A 67 9.07 0.34 -3.06
CA PHE A 67 9.43 1.27 -2.00
C PHE A 67 8.90 2.66 -2.36
N LEU A 68 7.99 3.16 -1.54
CA LEU A 68 7.39 4.48 -1.71
C LEU A 68 8.07 5.45 -0.75
N VAL A 69 8.69 6.50 -1.28
CA VAL A 69 9.35 7.55 -0.50
C VAL A 69 8.47 8.79 -0.45
N SER A 70 8.53 9.53 0.66
CA SER A 70 7.88 10.82 0.75
C SER A 70 8.44 11.83 -0.26
N GLU A 71 7.60 12.75 -0.73
CA GLU A 71 8.02 13.85 -1.60
C GLU A 71 8.93 14.86 -0.88
N ASN A 72 8.79 15.01 0.44
CA ASN A 72 9.44 16.09 1.20
C ASN A 72 10.45 15.59 2.26
N SER A 73 10.66 14.28 2.35
CA SER A 73 11.57 13.67 3.32
C SER A 73 12.09 12.32 2.84
N ASP A 74 13.12 11.78 3.49
CA ASP A 74 13.68 10.46 3.17
C ASP A 74 12.86 9.30 3.76
N VAL A 75 11.70 9.59 4.36
CA VAL A 75 10.84 8.58 4.97
C VAL A 75 10.27 7.68 3.87
N THR A 76 10.52 6.39 4.00
CA THR A 76 10.16 5.37 3.01
C THR A 76 9.30 4.30 3.65
N ILE A 77 8.34 3.75 2.90
CA ILE A 77 7.53 2.60 3.31
C ILE A 77 7.54 1.50 2.25
N LYS A 78 7.63 0.26 2.71
CA LYS A 78 7.53 -0.95 1.88
C LYS A 78 6.07 -1.19 1.47
N VAL A 79 5.85 -1.47 0.20
CA VAL A 79 4.56 -1.80 -0.38
C VAL A 79 4.67 -3.16 -1.07
N ILE A 80 3.76 -4.06 -0.76
CA ILE A 80 3.66 -5.42 -1.31
C ILE A 80 2.34 -5.52 -2.06
N PRO A 81 2.29 -6.05 -3.29
CA PRO A 81 1.03 -6.19 -3.99
C PRO A 81 0.23 -7.35 -3.39
N THR A 82 -1.08 -7.17 -3.27
CA THR A 82 -1.98 -8.30 -3.02
C THR A 82 -1.96 -9.29 -4.19
N GLU A 83 -2.34 -10.54 -3.95
CA GLU A 83 -2.44 -11.54 -5.03
C GLU A 83 -3.35 -11.06 -6.17
N ALA A 84 -4.43 -10.35 -5.85
CA ALA A 84 -5.36 -9.79 -6.82
C ALA A 84 -4.78 -8.62 -7.63
N PHE A 85 -3.87 -7.83 -7.03
CA PHE A 85 -3.16 -6.77 -7.73
C PHE A 85 -2.11 -7.32 -8.68
N GLY A 86 -1.42 -8.41 -8.29
CA GLY A 86 -0.39 -9.06 -9.09
C GLY A 86 1.01 -8.53 -8.79
N VAL A 87 1.64 -7.85 -9.74
CA VAL A 87 3.02 -7.35 -9.63
C VAL A 87 3.10 -5.88 -10.03
N PHE A 88 4.04 -5.14 -9.44
CA PHE A 88 4.32 -3.76 -9.83
C PHE A 88 5.09 -3.71 -11.15
N ASN A 89 4.71 -2.76 -12.00
CA ASN A 89 5.47 -2.45 -13.21
C ASN A 89 6.70 -1.60 -12.83
N LYS A 90 7.88 -1.98 -13.31
CA LYS A 90 9.13 -1.24 -13.08
C LYS A 90 9.08 0.19 -13.65
N GLU A 91 8.27 0.43 -14.68
CA GLU A 91 8.06 1.77 -15.23
C GLU A 91 7.44 2.77 -14.23
N LEU A 92 6.92 2.29 -13.09
CA LEU A 92 6.47 3.16 -12.01
C LEU A 92 7.63 3.87 -11.30
N GLU A 93 8.87 3.36 -11.36
CA GLU A 93 10.03 4.00 -10.73
C GLU A 93 10.16 5.47 -11.16
N GLY A 94 10.27 6.36 -10.18
CA GLY A 94 10.32 7.82 -10.37
C GLY A 94 8.96 8.51 -10.52
N SER A 95 7.86 7.77 -10.60
CA SER A 95 6.50 8.36 -10.70
C SER A 95 5.93 8.72 -9.33
N SER A 96 5.19 9.83 -9.26
CA SER A 96 4.34 10.16 -8.11
C SER A 96 3.01 9.42 -8.21
N VAL A 97 2.65 8.68 -7.16
CA VAL A 97 1.46 7.82 -7.15
C VAL A 97 0.71 7.90 -5.82
N TYR A 98 -0.59 7.63 -5.86
CA TYR A 98 -1.37 7.21 -4.71
C TYR A 98 -1.40 5.68 -4.63
N VAL A 99 -1.01 5.13 -3.48
CA VAL A 99 -1.13 3.72 -3.13
C VAL A 99 -2.33 3.56 -2.21
N TYR A 100 -3.22 2.62 -2.54
CA TYR A 100 -4.34 2.21 -1.69
C TYR A 100 -4.08 0.79 -1.20
N GLY A 101 -4.28 0.56 0.09
CA GLY A 101 -4.00 -0.74 0.68
C GLY A 101 -4.16 -0.78 2.19
N ILE A 102 -3.82 -1.92 2.77
CA ILE A 102 -3.95 -2.19 4.21
C ILE A 102 -2.57 -2.15 4.86
N VAL A 103 -2.43 -1.42 5.97
CA VAL A 103 -1.18 -1.43 6.75
C VAL A 103 -1.07 -2.75 7.52
N LYS A 104 0.10 -3.37 7.46
CA LYS A 104 0.44 -4.59 8.18
C LYS A 104 1.62 -4.38 9.10
N GLU A 105 1.65 -5.15 10.18
CA GLU A 105 2.73 -5.20 11.17
C GLU A 105 3.20 -6.65 11.31
N LEU A 106 4.52 -6.85 11.32
CA LEU A 106 5.16 -8.06 11.84
C LEU A 106 5.93 -7.68 13.09
N ARG A 107 5.50 -8.22 14.24
CA ARG A 107 6.24 -8.11 15.49
C ARG A 107 7.29 -9.20 15.57
N ILE A 108 8.51 -8.78 15.83
CA ILE A 108 9.69 -9.62 16.00
C ILE A 108 10.08 -9.52 17.46
N ASP A 109 9.72 -10.53 18.24
CA ASP A 109 10.13 -10.70 19.63
C ASP A 109 11.19 -11.80 19.75
N ASP A 110 11.66 -12.06 20.97
CA ASP A 110 12.65 -13.11 21.21
C ASP A 110 12.17 -14.50 20.78
N ALA A 111 10.86 -14.79 20.87
CA ALA A 111 10.31 -16.08 20.48
C ALA A 111 10.33 -16.23 18.95
N TYR A 112 9.92 -15.20 18.23
CA TYR A 112 10.01 -15.14 16.77
C TYR A 112 11.45 -15.32 16.30
N ILE A 113 12.41 -14.65 16.93
CA ILE A 113 13.83 -14.80 16.58
C ILE A 113 14.33 -16.22 16.84
N ASN A 114 13.92 -16.87 17.93
CA ASN A 114 14.28 -18.27 18.19
C ASN A 114 13.75 -19.22 17.11
N ASP A 115 12.52 -18.99 16.66
CA ASP A 115 11.92 -19.79 15.59
C ASP A 115 12.65 -19.54 14.25
N LEU A 116 13.01 -18.29 13.95
CA LEU A 116 13.85 -17.95 12.79
C LEU A 116 15.22 -18.65 12.83
N GLU A 117 15.91 -18.65 13.97
CA GLU A 117 17.19 -19.34 14.14
C GLU A 117 17.06 -20.84 13.86
N LYS A 118 15.95 -21.45 14.30
CA LYS A 118 15.67 -22.85 14.06
C LYS A 118 15.38 -23.11 12.57
N GLU A 119 14.52 -22.32 11.95
CA GLU A 119 14.21 -22.39 10.52
C GLU A 119 15.47 -22.26 9.65
N MET A 120 16.36 -21.33 10.00
CA MET A 120 17.66 -21.19 9.33
C MET A 120 18.55 -22.42 9.48
N SER A 121 18.57 -23.07 10.65
CA SER A 121 19.32 -24.31 10.84
C SER A 121 18.76 -25.48 10.02
N GLU A 122 17.48 -25.40 9.66
CA GLU A 122 16.76 -26.36 8.82
C GLU A 122 16.80 -25.99 7.32
N GLY A 123 17.40 -24.84 6.97
CA GLY A 123 17.55 -24.36 5.59
C GLY A 123 16.28 -23.73 5.00
N VAL A 124 15.39 -23.20 5.84
CA VAL A 124 14.17 -22.50 5.43
C VAL A 124 14.45 -20.99 5.31
N GLU A 125 14.08 -20.38 4.18
CA GLU A 125 14.17 -18.93 4.00
C GLU A 125 12.99 -18.19 4.66
N SER A 126 13.28 -17.06 5.30
CA SER A 126 12.27 -16.22 5.96
C SER A 126 12.27 -14.79 5.43
N GLU A 127 11.08 -14.25 5.16
CA GLU A 127 10.91 -12.87 4.67
C GLU A 127 11.30 -11.81 5.71
N ALA A 128 11.40 -12.17 6.99
CA ALA A 128 11.83 -11.23 8.04
C ALA A 128 13.30 -10.82 7.92
N THR A 129 14.15 -11.65 7.28
CA THR A 129 15.56 -11.34 7.04
C THR A 129 15.77 -10.58 5.72
N HIS A 130 14.80 -10.63 4.80
CA HIS A 130 14.78 -9.91 3.52
C HIS A 130 14.17 -8.51 3.67
N ASP A 131 14.90 -7.63 4.35
CA ASP A 131 14.64 -6.19 4.26
C ASP A 131 15.36 -5.64 3.01
N GLY A 132 14.59 -5.18 2.03
CA GLY A 132 15.01 -4.94 0.64
C GLY A 132 15.97 -3.78 0.40
N ASN A 133 16.86 -3.48 1.35
CA ASN A 133 17.93 -2.50 1.22
C ASN A 133 19.30 -3.12 0.89
N HIS A 134 19.35 -4.40 0.52
CA HIS A 134 20.58 -5.06 0.08
C HIS A 134 20.43 -5.58 -1.35
N SER A 135 21.05 -4.88 -2.31
CA SER A 135 21.33 -5.39 -3.64
C SER A 135 22.27 -6.61 -3.53
N GLY A 136 21.71 -7.81 -3.41
CA GLY A 136 22.50 -9.02 -3.27
C GLY A 136 21.72 -10.19 -2.72
N GLU A 137 20.63 -10.57 -3.38
CA GLU A 137 20.05 -11.91 -3.21
C GLU A 137 20.82 -12.84 -4.16
N GLU A 138 22.04 -13.22 -3.75
CA GLU A 138 22.63 -14.46 -4.26
C GLU A 138 21.96 -15.61 -3.50
N GLU A 139 21.39 -16.58 -4.23
CA GLU A 139 21.02 -17.89 -3.70
C GLU A 139 22.28 -18.52 -3.08
N THR A 140 22.47 -18.39 -1.76
CA THR A 140 23.51 -19.12 -1.05
C THR A 140 22.86 -20.21 -0.21
N THR A 141 22.98 -21.44 -0.67
CA THR A 141 22.67 -22.62 0.13
C THR A 141 23.73 -22.75 1.24
N GLY A 142 23.46 -22.14 2.40
CA GLY A 142 24.30 -22.21 3.60
C GLY A 142 23.88 -21.20 4.65
N ILE A 143 24.19 -21.49 5.93
CA ILE A 143 24.11 -20.49 7.00
C ILE A 143 25.20 -19.44 6.70
N ASP A 144 24.82 -18.38 5.99
CA ASP A 144 25.71 -17.25 5.75
C ASP A 144 25.95 -16.51 7.07
N SER A 145 27.21 -16.19 7.33
CA SER A 145 27.65 -15.31 8.41
C SER A 145 26.84 -14.00 8.49
N SER A 146 26.33 -13.51 7.36
CA SER A 146 25.45 -12.34 7.27
C SER A 146 24.09 -12.55 7.96
N GLN A 147 23.48 -13.73 7.83
CA GLN A 147 22.19 -14.03 8.46
C GLN A 147 22.33 -14.21 9.97
N VAL A 148 23.42 -14.83 10.42
CA VAL A 148 23.75 -14.94 11.86
C VAL A 148 23.96 -13.56 12.47
N GLN A 149 24.65 -12.66 11.76
CA GLN A 149 24.81 -11.28 12.19
C GLN A 149 23.46 -10.56 12.29
N LYS A 150 22.57 -10.73 11.30
CA LYS A 150 21.26 -10.10 11.29
C LYS A 150 20.36 -10.55 12.44
N ILE A 151 20.39 -11.84 12.79
CA ILE A 151 19.72 -12.34 14.00
C ILE A 151 20.26 -11.68 15.26
N ALA A 152 21.59 -11.57 15.38
CA ALA A 152 22.19 -10.93 16.54
C ALA A 152 21.81 -9.45 16.65
N GLU A 153 21.75 -8.74 15.53
CA GLU A 153 21.26 -7.35 15.45
C GLU A 153 19.80 -7.26 15.87
N MET A 154 18.91 -8.11 15.34
CA MET A 154 17.50 -8.15 15.76
C MET A 154 17.35 -8.37 17.27
N ARG A 155 18.13 -9.28 17.88
CA ARG A 155 18.11 -9.48 19.34
C ARG A 155 18.54 -8.22 20.10
N GLN A 156 19.56 -7.52 19.60
CA GLN A 156 20.01 -6.26 20.21
C GLN A 156 18.94 -5.18 20.10
N GLU A 157 18.28 -5.05 18.95
CA GLU A 157 17.21 -4.08 18.75
C GLU A 157 15.98 -4.39 19.61
N VAL A 158 15.60 -5.67 19.73
CA VAL A 158 14.52 -6.11 20.63
C VAL A 158 14.84 -5.73 22.08
N ALA A 159 16.06 -5.99 22.54
CA ALA A 159 16.49 -5.61 23.89
C ALA A 159 16.52 -4.08 24.07
N ALA A 160 16.96 -3.33 23.05
CA ALA A 160 17.04 -1.87 23.08
C ALA A 160 15.67 -1.19 22.96
N SER A 161 14.66 -1.85 22.38
CA SER A 161 13.33 -1.30 22.16
C SER A 161 12.60 -0.92 23.46
N GLY A 162 12.91 -1.60 24.57
CA GLY A 162 12.17 -1.50 25.83
C GLY A 162 10.74 -2.05 25.79
N LYS A 163 10.26 -2.51 24.62
CA LYS A 163 8.92 -3.09 24.40
C LYS A 163 8.93 -4.62 24.44
N GLY A 164 10.10 -5.24 24.31
CA GLY A 164 10.26 -6.69 24.17
C GLY A 164 10.04 -7.19 22.74
N TYR A 165 9.90 -6.28 21.78
CA TYR A 165 9.79 -6.58 20.35
C TYR A 165 10.19 -5.37 19.51
N ILE A 166 10.55 -5.62 18.25
CA ILE A 166 10.59 -4.62 17.18
C ILE A 166 9.48 -4.91 16.17
N SER A 167 9.14 -3.91 15.35
CA SER A 167 8.07 -4.04 14.35
C SER A 167 8.60 -3.71 12.97
N GLN A 168 8.28 -4.57 12.01
CA GLN A 168 8.37 -4.25 10.59
C GLN A 168 6.98 -3.92 10.05
N TYR A 169 6.91 -2.94 9.15
CA TYR A 169 5.64 -2.48 8.59
C TYR A 169 5.67 -2.49 7.06
N TRP A 170 4.52 -2.74 6.47
CA TRP A 170 4.31 -2.61 5.02
C TRP A 170 2.84 -2.32 4.70
N ILE A 171 2.58 -1.96 3.45
CA ILE A 171 1.22 -1.84 2.92
C ILE A 171 0.96 -2.98 1.94
N GLU A 172 -0.14 -3.71 2.13
CA GLU A 172 -0.68 -4.62 1.12
C GLU A 172 -1.53 -3.84 0.12
N CYS A 173 -0.96 -3.59 -1.05
CA CYS A 173 -1.53 -2.75 -2.09
C CYS A 173 -2.61 -3.48 -2.89
N ASN A 174 -3.78 -2.83 -3.00
CA ASN A 174 -4.90 -3.28 -3.82
C ASN A 174 -5.12 -2.41 -5.06
N LYS A 175 -4.58 -1.18 -5.09
CA LYS A 175 -4.74 -0.23 -6.20
C LYS A 175 -3.64 0.84 -6.17
N ILE A 176 -3.20 1.25 -7.36
CA ILE A 176 -2.31 2.40 -7.56
C ILE A 176 -2.97 3.37 -8.54
N GLU A 177 -2.83 4.67 -8.29
CA GLU A 177 -3.24 5.75 -9.18
C GLU A 177 -2.07 6.72 -9.41
N ALA A 178 -1.83 7.13 -10.66
CA ALA A 178 -0.83 8.15 -10.94
C ALA A 178 -1.30 9.54 -10.46
N ILE A 179 -0.36 10.35 -9.99
CA ILE A 179 -0.58 11.76 -9.70
C ILE A 179 -0.14 12.55 -10.94
N GLU A 180 -1.07 13.13 -11.67
CA GLU A 180 -0.71 14.00 -12.78
C GLU A 180 -0.30 15.37 -12.24
N GLU A 181 0.94 15.78 -12.51
CA GLU A 181 1.38 17.15 -12.27
C GLU A 181 0.62 18.06 -13.24
N THR A 182 -0.34 18.83 -12.72
CA THR A 182 -0.96 19.90 -13.49
C THR A 182 0.13 20.90 -13.87
N GLY A 183 0.49 20.91 -15.15
CA GLY A 183 1.60 21.69 -15.69
C GLY A 183 1.61 23.12 -15.19
N THR A 184 2.79 23.54 -14.73
CA THR A 184 3.15 24.93 -14.45
C THR A 184 2.71 25.81 -15.62
N GLU A 185 1.69 26.65 -15.44
CA GLU A 185 1.38 27.74 -16.35
C GLU A 185 2.64 28.60 -16.47
N VAL A 186 3.32 28.47 -17.61
CA VAL A 186 4.36 29.41 -18.02
C VAL A 186 3.65 30.74 -18.24
N VAL A 187 3.71 31.62 -17.23
CA VAL A 187 3.25 33.01 -17.36
C VAL A 187 4.20 33.69 -18.34
N GLU A 188 3.86 33.61 -19.63
CA GLU A 188 4.50 34.36 -20.70
C GLU A 188 4.21 35.84 -20.43
N LYS A 189 5.15 36.52 -19.78
CA LYS A 189 5.11 37.97 -19.65
C LYS A 189 5.32 38.58 -21.03
N ALA A 190 4.22 38.91 -21.69
CA ALA A 190 4.20 39.91 -22.74
C ALA A 190 4.78 41.22 -22.19
N VAL A 191 5.96 41.60 -22.66
CA VAL A 191 6.41 42.99 -22.60
C VAL A 191 5.91 43.64 -23.88
N GLU A 192 4.73 44.25 -23.73
CA GLU A 192 4.18 45.20 -24.69
C GLU A 192 5.16 46.36 -24.87
N ALA A 193 5.33 46.72 -26.14
CA ALA A 193 6.03 47.92 -26.57
C ALA A 193 5.38 49.17 -25.98
N GLU A 194 6.18 50.15 -25.54
CA GLU A 194 5.86 51.55 -25.77
C GLU A 194 7.10 52.45 -25.60
N LYS A 195 7.38 53.18 -26.69
CA LYS A 195 8.18 54.42 -26.84
C LYS A 195 9.70 54.36 -27.03
#